data_AF-A0A2V6LN41-F1
#
_entry.id   AF-A0A2V6LN41-F1
#
_cell.length_a   1.000
_cell.length_b   1.000
_cell.length_c   1.000
_cell.angle_alpha   90.00
_cell.angle_beta   90.00
_cell.angle_gamma   90.00
#
_symmetry.space_group_name_H-M   'P 1'
#
loop_
_entity.id
_entity.type
_entity.pdbx_description
1 polymer ?
#
loop_
_entity_poly.entity_id
_entity_poly.type
_entity_poly.pdbx_seq_one_letter_code
_entity_poly.pdbx_strand_id
1 'polypeptide(L)'
;MIVSWNDSAIDPGRAPAGKALMKFVVLSVPYVITDDATGRVPGRTWDEAREPCADYLIDLITATYIPDLKTKILKRVAHSPVDISRRIISAVRGTLGHGAFLPYQNGSLRPIPELGQYKTPVPNVYLYSSGSHPGPGVSMAPGRNAAQVIFGD
;
A
#
# COMPACT_ATOMS: atom_id res chain seq x y z
N MET A 1 12.17 1.00 0.75
CA MET A 1 11.85 1.56 2.09
C MET A 1 10.89 0.60 2.79
N ILE A 2 11.08 0.35 4.08
CA ILE A 2 10.20 -0.50 4.89
C ILE A 2 9.61 0.38 6.00
N VAL A 3 8.28 0.40 6.10
CA VAL A 3 7.57 1.06 7.20
C VAL A 3 7.04 -0.02 8.14
N SER A 4 7.26 0.14 9.44
CA SER A 4 6.79 -0.79 10.46
C SER A 4 5.77 -0.11 11.38
N TRP A 5 4.69 -0.82 11.68
CA TRP A 5 3.69 -0.43 12.67
C TRP A 5 3.44 -1.56 13.65
N ASN A 6 3.27 -1.21 14.92
CA ASN A 6 2.84 -2.11 15.98
C ASN A 6 1.60 -1.52 16.65
N ASP A 7 0.42 -1.84 16.11
CA ASP A 7 -0.85 -1.30 16.61
C ASP A 7 -1.13 -1.76 18.05
N SER A 8 -0.63 -2.95 18.43
CA SER A 8 -0.78 -3.48 19.80
C SER A 8 0.04 -2.73 20.87
N ALA A 9 0.99 -1.89 20.47
CA ALA A 9 1.70 -1.02 21.40
C ALA A 9 0.82 0.14 21.89
N ILE A 10 -0.16 0.56 21.07
CA ILE A 10 -1.09 1.65 21.36
C ILE A 10 -2.42 1.09 21.88
N ASP A 11 -2.91 0.01 21.27
CA ASP A 11 -4.16 -0.66 21.63
C ASP A 11 -3.88 -2.14 21.94
N PRO A 12 -3.62 -2.48 23.23
CA PRO A 12 -3.31 -3.86 23.63
C PRO A 12 -4.39 -4.88 23.25
N GLY A 13 -5.64 -4.45 23.02
CA GLY A 13 -6.74 -5.31 22.59
C GLY A 13 -6.57 -5.89 21.16
N ARG A 14 -5.60 -5.38 20.39
CA ARG A 14 -5.28 -5.88 19.03
C ARG A 14 -4.53 -7.21 19.02
N ALA A 15 -4.04 -7.69 20.15
CA ALA A 15 -3.37 -8.97 20.27
C ALA A 15 -3.76 -9.67 21.60
N PRO A 16 -3.68 -11.01 21.68
CA PRO A 16 -3.78 -11.70 22.96
C PRO A 16 -2.74 -11.22 23.98
N ALA A 17 -3.02 -11.42 25.26
CA ALA A 17 -2.11 -11.00 26.34
C ALA A 17 -0.68 -11.55 26.13
N GLY A 18 0.31 -10.67 26.27
CA GLY A 18 1.73 -11.00 26.07
C GLY A 18 2.14 -11.25 24.61
N LYS A 19 1.27 -10.98 23.63
CA LYS A 19 1.56 -11.06 22.19
C LYS A 19 1.55 -9.68 21.56
N ALA A 20 2.08 -9.58 20.34
CA ALA A 20 2.10 -8.34 19.56
C ALA A 20 1.63 -8.59 18.13
N LEU A 21 1.06 -7.56 17.51
CA LEU A 21 0.73 -7.51 16.09
C LEU A 21 1.61 -6.48 15.40
N MET A 22 2.50 -6.95 14.53
CA MET A 22 3.37 -6.09 13.73
C MET A 22 3.00 -6.16 12.25
N LYS A 23 2.98 -5.00 11.59
CA LYS A 23 2.77 -4.86 10.16
C LYS A 23 3.99 -4.22 9.52
N PHE A 24 4.48 -4.83 8.44
CA PHE A 24 5.52 -4.26 7.60
C PHE A 24 4.92 -3.90 6.24
N VAL A 25 5.15 -2.68 5.80
CA VAL A 25 4.81 -2.23 4.44
C VAL A 25 6.10 -1.92 3.71
N VAL A 26 6.36 -2.70 2.67
CA VAL A 26 7.50 -2.49 1.78
C VAL A 26 7.02 -1.70 0.58
N LEU A 27 7.56 -0.49 0.45
CA LEU A 27 7.27 0.37 -0.69
C LEU A 27 8.29 0.12 -1.81
N SER A 28 7.85 0.38 -3.04
CA SER A 28 8.65 0.25 -4.27
C SER A 28 8.99 -1.18 -4.67
N VAL A 29 8.07 -2.13 -4.47
CA VAL A 29 8.14 -3.47 -5.08
C VAL A 29 7.55 -3.44 -6.49
N PRO A 30 8.14 -4.15 -7.48
CA PRO A 30 7.63 -4.14 -8.84
C PRO A 30 6.35 -4.96 -8.96
N TYR A 31 5.41 -4.56 -9.83
CA TYR A 31 4.24 -5.41 -10.12
C TYR A 31 4.61 -6.64 -10.96
N VAL A 32 5.55 -6.49 -11.90
CA VAL A 32 6.08 -7.58 -12.73
C VAL A 32 7.51 -7.84 -12.31
N ILE A 33 7.81 -9.08 -11.95
CA ILE A 33 9.15 -9.50 -11.55
C ILE A 33 9.94 -9.81 -12.82
N THR A 34 10.91 -8.99 -13.16
CA THR A 34 11.81 -9.23 -14.31
C THR A 34 13.03 -10.03 -13.89
N ASP A 35 13.63 -9.67 -12.75
CA ASP A 35 14.76 -10.39 -12.18
C ASP A 35 14.92 -10.05 -10.68
N ASP A 36 15.81 -10.77 -9.99
CA ASP A 36 16.29 -10.45 -8.65
C ASP A 36 17.82 -10.40 -8.66
N ALA A 37 18.37 -9.19 -8.61
CA ALA A 37 19.82 -8.97 -8.60
C ALA A 37 20.52 -9.56 -7.37
N THR A 38 19.79 -9.86 -6.29
CA THR A 38 20.37 -10.46 -5.08
C THR A 38 20.44 -11.98 -5.14
N GLY A 39 19.66 -12.61 -6.04
CA GLY A 39 19.52 -14.06 -6.16
C GLY A 39 18.88 -14.73 -4.92
N ARG A 40 18.27 -13.96 -4.01
CA ARG A 40 17.73 -14.46 -2.74
C ARG A 40 16.24 -14.75 -2.79
N VAL A 41 15.52 -14.13 -3.72
CA VAL A 41 14.07 -14.30 -3.90
C VAL A 41 13.86 -15.08 -5.20
N PRO A 42 13.74 -16.42 -5.12
CA PRO A 42 13.38 -17.23 -6.29
C PRO A 42 11.95 -16.91 -6.73
N GLY A 43 11.69 -17.10 -8.03
CA GLY A 43 10.37 -16.93 -8.63
C GLY A 43 10.32 -15.77 -9.62
N ARG A 44 9.48 -15.93 -10.64
CA ARG A 44 9.21 -14.89 -11.66
C ARG A 44 7.78 -14.40 -11.61
N THR A 45 6.97 -14.99 -10.73
CA THR A 45 5.61 -14.54 -10.42
C THR A 45 5.50 -14.19 -8.94
N TRP A 46 4.55 -13.32 -8.61
CA TRP A 46 4.29 -12.97 -7.20
C TRP A 46 3.69 -14.12 -6.39
N ASP A 47 3.04 -15.10 -7.03
CA ASP A 47 2.55 -16.29 -6.35
C ASP A 47 3.69 -17.17 -5.82
N GLU A 48 4.82 -17.21 -6.53
CA GLU A 48 6.05 -17.89 -6.13
C GLU A 48 6.90 -17.03 -5.19
N ALA A 49 7.10 -15.76 -5.54
CA ALA A 49 8.07 -14.88 -4.90
C ALA A 49 7.58 -14.26 -3.58
N ARG A 50 6.26 -14.29 -3.29
CA ARG A 50 5.70 -13.63 -2.10
C ARG A 50 6.32 -14.14 -0.79
N GLU A 51 6.32 -15.46 -0.57
CA GLU A 51 6.84 -16.01 0.68
C GLU A 51 8.38 -15.88 0.78
N PRO A 52 9.18 -16.19 -0.26
CA PRO A 52 10.62 -15.96 -0.21
C PRO A 52 10.99 -14.48 -0.02
N CYS A 53 10.25 -13.55 -0.61
CA CYS A 53 10.45 -12.12 -0.38
C CYS A 53 10.14 -11.75 1.09
N ALA A 54 9.06 -12.29 1.65
CA ALA A 54 8.72 -12.09 3.05
C ALA A 54 9.77 -12.71 4.00
N ASP A 55 10.33 -13.87 3.66
CA ASP A 55 11.44 -14.48 4.41
C ASP A 55 12.66 -13.58 4.38
N TYR A 56 13.08 -13.13 3.20
CA TYR A 56 14.20 -12.22 3.03
C TYR A 56 14.04 -10.92 3.86
N LEU A 57 12.83 -10.35 3.91
CA LEU A 57 12.55 -9.17 4.73
C LEU A 57 12.62 -9.46 6.23
N ILE A 58 12.09 -10.59 6.68
CA ILE A 58 12.18 -11.01 8.09
C ILE A 58 13.64 -11.28 8.47
N ASP A 59 14.42 -11.90 7.59
CA ASP A 59 15.85 -12.14 7.78
C ASP A 59 16.61 -10.84 7.98
N LEU A 60 16.37 -9.86 7.10
CA LEU A 60 16.94 -8.52 7.19
C LEU A 60 16.56 -7.84 8.52
N ILE A 61 15.28 -7.84 8.89
CA ILE A 61 14.81 -7.18 10.11
C ILE A 61 15.37 -7.87 11.35
N THR A 62 15.44 -9.20 11.33
CA THR A 62 15.98 -9.99 12.44
C THR A 62 17.45 -9.69 12.65
N ALA A 63 18.25 -9.70 11.57
CA ALA A 63 19.68 -9.45 11.64
C ALA A 63 20.02 -8.01 12.06
N THR A 64 19.19 -7.03 11.70
CA THR A 64 19.54 -5.60 11.87
C THR A 64 18.83 -4.91 13.03
N TYR A 65 17.60 -5.31 13.38
CA TYR A 65 16.76 -4.52 14.29
C TYR A 65 16.16 -5.33 15.45
N ILE A 66 15.76 -6.58 15.22
CA ILE A 66 15.06 -7.40 16.23
C ILE A 66 15.64 -8.81 16.23
N PRO A 67 16.76 -9.06 16.95
CA PRO A 67 17.54 -10.30 16.89
C PRO A 67 16.77 -11.61 17.11
N ASP A 68 15.66 -11.57 17.84
CA ASP A 68 14.82 -12.71 18.15
C ASP A 68 13.45 -12.69 17.45
N LEU A 69 13.30 -11.89 16.39
CA LEU A 69 12.03 -11.78 15.67
C LEU A 69 11.55 -13.13 15.12
N LYS A 70 12.40 -13.86 14.39
CA LYS A 70 12.03 -15.14 13.77
C LYS A 70 11.44 -16.13 14.76
N THR A 71 12.01 -16.25 15.95
CA THR A 71 11.57 -17.22 16.97
C THR A 71 10.27 -16.80 17.65
N LYS A 72 9.86 -15.54 17.51
CA LYS A 72 8.62 -14.97 18.07
C LYS A 72 7.45 -14.93 17.09
N ILE A 73 7.66 -15.23 15.81
CA ILE A 73 6.58 -15.23 14.81
C ILE A 73 5.69 -16.46 15.03
N LEU A 74 4.49 -16.23 15.56
CA LEU A 74 3.47 -17.28 15.71
C LEU A 74 2.71 -17.54 14.40
N LYS A 75 2.48 -16.48 13.63
CA LYS A 75 1.79 -16.52 12.34
C LYS A 75 2.23 -15.32 11.51
N ARG A 76 2.46 -15.55 10.22
CA ARG A 76 2.70 -14.50 9.23
C ARG A 76 1.64 -14.57 8.14
N VAL A 77 1.23 -13.40 7.65
CA VAL A 77 0.45 -13.27 6.42
C VAL A 77 1.19 -12.29 5.52
N ALA A 78 1.55 -12.72 4.31
CA ALA A 78 2.15 -11.87 3.29
C ALA A 78 1.11 -11.50 2.23
N HIS A 79 1.24 -10.31 1.66
CA HIS A 79 0.41 -9.82 0.56
C HIS A 79 1.29 -9.21 -0.53
N SER A 80 1.25 -9.80 -1.72
CA SER A 80 1.94 -9.26 -2.89
C SER A 80 1.13 -8.14 -3.57
N PRO A 81 1.74 -7.35 -4.47
CA PRO A 81 1.01 -6.41 -5.33
C PRO A 81 -0.12 -7.07 -6.15
N VAL A 82 0.08 -8.32 -6.56
CA VAL A 82 -0.95 -9.11 -7.27
C VAL A 82 -2.09 -9.47 -6.32
N ASP A 83 -1.80 -9.90 -5.10
CA ASP A 83 -2.83 -10.19 -4.08
C ASP A 83 -3.65 -8.94 -3.74
N ILE A 84 -3.01 -7.77 -3.68
CA ILE A 84 -3.70 -6.48 -3.47
C ILE A 84 -4.66 -6.20 -4.64
N SER A 85 -4.20 -6.38 -5.88
CA SER A 85 -5.03 -6.17 -7.08
C SER A 85 -6.22 -7.13 -7.14
N ARG A 86 -6.02 -8.39 -6.70
CA ARG A 86 -7.08 -9.40 -6.63
C ARG A 86 -8.15 -9.07 -5.60
N ARG A 87 -7.77 -8.44 -4.47
CA ARG A 87 -8.70 -8.09 -3.38
C ARG A 87 -9.37 -6.74 -3.56
N ILE A 88 -8.66 -5.78 -4.15
CA ILE A 88 -9.11 -4.39 -4.29
C ILE A 88 -9.11 -4.08 -5.79
N ILE A 89 -10.28 -4.16 -6.41
CA ILE A 89 -10.45 -4.00 -7.87
C ILE A 89 -9.89 -2.66 -8.36
N SER A 90 -10.03 -1.60 -7.55
CA SER A 90 -9.50 -0.28 -7.87
C SER A 90 -7.97 -0.15 -7.70
N ALA A 91 -7.32 -1.08 -6.98
CA ALA A 91 -5.87 -1.09 -6.77
C ALA A 91 -5.13 -1.71 -7.95
N VAL A 92 -5.31 -1.11 -9.13
CA VAL A 92 -4.67 -1.54 -10.37
C VAL A 92 -3.15 -1.64 -10.16
N ARG A 93 -2.61 -2.80 -10.51
CA ARG A 93 -1.18 -3.16 -10.33
C ARG A 93 -0.68 -3.03 -8.89
N GLY A 94 -1.56 -3.24 -7.90
CA GLY A 94 -1.23 -3.24 -6.47
C GLY A 94 -1.09 -1.85 -5.87
N THR A 95 -1.52 -0.81 -6.58
CA THR A 95 -1.32 0.58 -6.14
C THR A 95 -2.42 1.01 -5.18
N LEU A 96 -2.10 1.07 -3.87
CA LEU A 96 -3.03 1.50 -2.81
C LEU A 96 -3.56 2.93 -3.00
N GLY A 97 -2.83 3.78 -3.72
CA GLY A 97 -3.24 5.14 -4.04
C GLY A 97 -4.00 5.31 -5.35
N HIS A 98 -4.50 4.22 -5.96
CA HIS A 98 -5.34 4.26 -7.16
C HIS A 98 -4.76 5.15 -8.28
N GLY A 99 -3.56 4.80 -8.75
CA GLY A 99 -2.82 5.55 -9.77
C GLY A 99 -1.36 5.73 -9.40
N ALA A 100 -0.49 5.84 -10.40
CA ALA A 100 0.94 5.96 -10.18
C ALA A 100 1.32 7.28 -9.49
N PHE A 101 2.50 7.33 -8.87
CA PHE A 101 3.09 8.55 -8.31
C PHE A 101 4.14 9.13 -9.25
N LEU A 102 3.70 9.46 -10.46
CA LEU A 102 4.55 10.10 -11.46
C LEU A 102 4.50 11.63 -11.27
N PRO A 103 5.51 12.39 -11.74
CA PRO A 103 5.51 13.86 -11.60
C PRO A 103 4.23 14.52 -12.12
N TYR A 104 3.64 13.98 -13.19
CA TYR A 104 2.40 14.44 -13.81
C TYR A 104 1.12 13.75 -13.27
N GLN A 105 1.25 12.86 -12.29
CA GLN A 105 0.16 12.20 -11.58
C GLN A 105 0.37 12.35 -10.07
N ASN A 106 0.68 13.56 -9.59
CA ASN A 106 0.87 13.84 -8.17
C ASN A 106 0.16 15.14 -7.75
N GLY A 107 -0.26 15.20 -6.49
CA GLY A 107 -0.99 16.34 -5.94
C GLY A 107 -2.26 16.64 -6.74
N SER A 108 -2.45 17.90 -7.11
CA SER A 108 -3.62 18.40 -7.85
C SER A 108 -3.68 17.90 -9.30
N LEU A 109 -2.64 17.20 -9.78
CA LEU A 109 -2.60 16.60 -11.11
C LEU A 109 -3.12 15.15 -11.12
N ARG A 110 -3.65 14.65 -10.00
CA ARG A 110 -4.20 13.29 -9.90
C ARG A 110 -5.70 13.26 -10.20
N PRO A 111 -6.20 12.27 -10.97
CA PRO A 111 -5.45 11.16 -11.56
C PRO A 111 -4.66 11.55 -12.83
N ILE A 112 -5.15 12.55 -13.55
CA ILE A 112 -4.50 13.29 -14.64
C ILE A 112 -4.89 14.77 -14.49
N PRO A 113 -4.14 15.73 -15.07
CA PRO A 113 -4.41 17.15 -14.91
C PRO A 113 -5.85 17.57 -15.24
N GLU A 114 -6.45 16.99 -16.27
CA GLU A 114 -7.81 17.26 -16.76
C GLU A 114 -8.89 16.85 -15.76
N LEU A 115 -8.58 15.89 -14.88
CA LEU A 115 -9.48 15.32 -13.87
C LEU A 115 -9.07 15.70 -12.44
N GLY A 116 -8.08 16.58 -12.29
CA GLY A 116 -7.50 16.98 -11.01
C GLY A 116 -8.39 17.86 -10.13
N GLN A 117 -9.44 18.42 -10.72
CA GLN A 117 -10.39 19.34 -10.07
C GLN A 117 -11.70 18.65 -9.66
N TYR A 118 -11.67 17.34 -9.46
CA TYR A 118 -12.80 16.51 -8.99
C TYR A 118 -14.00 16.41 -9.94
N LYS A 119 -14.13 17.26 -10.96
CA LYS A 119 -15.16 17.12 -12.01
C LYS A 119 -14.76 16.11 -13.07
N THR A 120 -15.76 15.47 -13.67
CA THR A 120 -15.56 14.62 -14.85
C THR A 120 -16.25 15.22 -16.09
N PRO A 121 -15.94 14.72 -17.30
CA PRO A 121 -16.66 15.11 -18.51
C PRO A 121 -18.13 14.68 -18.52
N VAL A 122 -18.54 13.80 -17.61
CA VAL A 122 -19.93 13.36 -17.48
C VAL A 122 -20.64 14.29 -16.49
N PRO A 123 -21.76 14.94 -16.88
CA PRO A 123 -22.51 15.81 -15.98
C PRO A 123 -22.93 15.08 -14.70
N ASN A 124 -22.85 15.77 -13.57
CA ASN A 124 -23.20 15.26 -12.23
C ASN A 124 -22.39 14.02 -11.79
N VAL A 125 -21.20 13.82 -12.35
CA VAL A 125 -20.26 12.77 -11.92
C VAL A 125 -18.95 13.40 -11.49
N TYR A 126 -18.51 13.03 -10.28
CA TYR A 126 -17.34 13.61 -9.61
C TYR A 126 -16.37 12.53 -9.15
N LEU A 127 -15.09 12.84 -9.16
CA LEU A 127 -14.00 11.99 -8.70
C LEU A 127 -13.62 12.35 -7.27
N TYR A 128 -13.51 11.34 -6.44
CA TYR A 128 -12.93 11.40 -5.11
C TYR A 128 -12.27 10.05 -4.81
N SER A 129 -11.68 9.91 -3.61
CA SER A 129 -10.94 8.73 -3.09
C SER A 129 -9.42 8.95 -3.07
N SER A 130 -8.67 7.91 -2.68
CA SER A 130 -7.21 7.93 -2.55
C SER A 130 -6.46 8.22 -3.87
N GLY A 131 -7.17 8.10 -5.00
CA GLY A 131 -6.67 8.45 -6.33
C GLY A 131 -6.70 9.94 -6.64
N SER A 132 -7.43 10.75 -5.88
CA SER A 132 -7.58 12.19 -6.10
C SER A 132 -6.74 13.01 -5.12
N HIS A 133 -6.50 14.28 -5.44
CA HIS A 133 -5.81 15.22 -4.55
C HIS A 133 -6.47 15.27 -3.16
N PRO A 134 -5.70 15.39 -2.05
CA PRO A 134 -4.24 15.49 -1.94
C PRO A 134 -3.44 14.19 -2.11
N GLY A 135 -4.11 13.06 -2.31
CA GLY A 135 -3.48 11.77 -2.52
C GLY A 135 -3.98 10.72 -1.51
N PRO A 136 -3.28 9.56 -1.45
CA PRO A 136 -3.72 8.44 -0.63
C PRO A 136 -3.48 8.64 0.86
N GLY A 137 -4.25 7.90 1.64
CA GLY A 137 -4.27 7.97 3.09
C GLY A 137 -5.69 8.17 3.60
N VAL A 138 -5.86 8.11 4.93
CA VAL A 138 -7.15 8.29 5.59
C VAL A 138 -7.29 9.74 6.07
N SER A 139 -7.00 10.69 5.18
CA SER A 139 -7.06 12.13 5.50
C SER A 139 -8.48 12.70 5.39
N MET A 140 -9.40 11.97 4.74
CA MET A 140 -10.74 12.43 4.36
C MET A 140 -10.77 13.64 3.40
N ALA A 141 -9.60 14.20 3.05
CA ALA A 141 -9.48 15.41 2.26
C ALA A 141 -10.02 15.28 0.82
N PRO A 142 -9.76 14.19 0.06
CA PRO A 142 -10.29 14.07 -1.30
C PRO A 142 -11.82 14.09 -1.34
N GLY A 143 -12.47 13.41 -0.39
CA GLY A 143 -13.93 13.39 -0.27
C GLY A 143 -14.49 14.76 0.11
N ARG A 144 -13.88 15.45 1.08
CA ARG A 144 -14.25 16.82 1.44
C ARG A 144 -14.13 17.77 0.25
N ASN A 145 -13.04 17.70 -0.50
CA ASN A 145 -12.80 18.61 -1.62
C ASN A 145 -13.80 18.37 -2.77
N ALA A 146 -14.07 17.11 -3.11
CA ALA A 146 -15.10 16.78 -4.10
C ALA A 146 -16.49 17.27 -3.65
N ALA A 147 -16.84 17.13 -2.37
CA ALA A 147 -18.09 17.66 -1.84
C ALA A 147 -18.21 19.19 -1.98
N GLN A 148 -17.12 19.94 -1.78
CA GLN A 148 -17.12 21.39 -2.01
C GLN A 148 -17.35 21.75 -3.49
N VAL A 149 -16.80 20.97 -4.42
CA VAL A 149 -17.06 21.15 -5.85
C VAL A 149 -18.52 20.86 -6.18
N ILE A 150 -19.10 19.80 -5.60
CA ILE A 150 -20.52 19.46 -5.75
C ILE A 150 -21.42 20.58 -5.21
N PHE A 151 -21.10 21.17 -4.06
CA PHE A 151 -21.88 22.28 -3.49
C PHE A 151 -21.84 23.57 -4.32
N GLY A 152 -20.84 23.72 -5.20
CA GLY A 152 -20.72 24.88 -6.07
C GLY A 152 -21.48 24.76 -7.40
N ASP A 153 -22.04 23.58 -7.70
CA ASP A 153 -22.82 23.30 -8.91
C ASP A 153 -24.33 23.41 -8.63
#